data_AF-A0A7G9Z728-F1
#
_entry.id   AF-A0A7G9Z728-F1
#
_cell.length_a   1.000
_cell.length_b   1.000
_cell.length_c   1.000
_cell.angle_alpha   90.00
_cell.angle_beta   90.00
_cell.angle_gamma   90.00
#
_symmetry.space_group_name_H-M   'P 1'
#
loop_
_entity.id
_entity.type
_entity.pdbx_description
1 polymer ?
#
loop_
_entity_poly.entity_id
_entity_poly.type
_entity_poly.pdbx_seq_one_letter_code
_entity_poly.pdbx_strand_id
1 'polypeptide(L)'
;MPKYNLDVLGAQEFERLCQSLVQQIIGPGAKVYGMGSDGAREATFHGKAPYPSKEEQWGGSWIFQAKFHDVQQIGPKKAREAFAAELKDELSKITEKYRHPCDNFILMTNVSLTPVFQRGMKDRIDNEIIPKYPTIKHIHVWGAEEICRFLDGYPMIRQTYAHLLVSGDIIASLLRLIEREETELDELVKLYCQGCYDHEQYAALDDAGDVEDERVALQRVFIDLDVKPPTLSKYLQVLVPEWMKQAAEDDERTSALSYLLDDSIQGLVLTGGPGDGKSTLGQYLAQIHRARLIGRVNELDKNYGVFEKFIP
;
A
#
# COMPACT_ATOMS: atom_id res chain seq x y z
N MET A 1 -17.57 18.81 15.88
CA MET A 1 -16.34 19.49 15.49
C MET A 1 -15.84 18.77 14.25
N PRO A 2 -15.42 19.50 13.20
CA PRO A 2 -14.91 18.88 11.99
C PRO A 2 -13.70 17.98 12.32
N LYS A 3 -13.59 16.87 11.60
CA LYS A 3 -12.53 15.85 11.83
C LYS A 3 -11.13 16.43 11.68
N TYR A 4 -10.96 17.33 10.73
CA TYR A 4 -9.70 18.04 10.47
C TYR A 4 -9.79 19.47 10.95
N ASN A 5 -8.70 19.97 11.51
CA ASN A 5 -8.59 21.38 11.85
C ASN A 5 -8.29 22.17 10.56
N LEU A 6 -9.31 22.75 9.95
CA LEU A 6 -9.14 23.55 8.73
C LEU A 6 -8.65 24.98 9.03
N ASP A 7 -8.79 25.44 10.27
CA ASP A 7 -8.45 26.82 10.67
C ASP A 7 -6.94 27.09 10.62
N VAL A 8 -6.10 26.04 10.73
CA VAL A 8 -4.64 26.16 10.69
C VAL A 8 -4.07 26.36 9.28
N LEU A 9 -4.87 26.17 8.24
CA LEU A 9 -4.43 26.38 6.85
C LEU A 9 -4.27 27.87 6.52
N GLY A 10 -5.05 28.74 7.19
CA GLY A 10 -5.19 30.13 6.79
C GLY A 10 -5.89 30.26 5.42
N ALA A 11 -6.12 31.51 5.00
CA ALA A 11 -6.92 31.78 3.81
C ALA A 11 -6.30 31.22 2.51
N GLN A 12 -4.98 31.38 2.33
CA GLN A 12 -4.30 31.00 1.09
C GLN A 12 -4.26 29.49 0.87
N GLU A 13 -3.85 28.71 1.88
CA GLU A 13 -3.79 27.24 1.73
C GLU A 13 -5.19 26.63 1.71
N PHE A 14 -6.17 27.24 2.40
CA PHE A 14 -7.57 26.83 2.27
C PHE A 14 -8.11 27.03 0.85
N GLU A 15 -7.74 28.13 0.19
CA GLU A 15 -8.09 28.38 -1.21
C GLU A 15 -7.52 27.30 -2.13
N ARG A 16 -6.22 27.01 -2.02
CA ARG A 16 -5.54 25.96 -2.79
C ARG A 16 -6.13 24.58 -2.55
N LEU A 17 -6.50 24.29 -1.30
CA LEU A 17 -7.20 23.05 -0.94
C LEU A 17 -8.52 22.93 -1.68
N CYS A 18 -9.34 24.00 -1.67
CA CYS A 18 -10.61 24.05 -2.37
C CYS A 18 -10.44 23.88 -3.88
N GLN A 19 -9.46 24.54 -4.48
CA GLN A 19 -9.14 24.41 -5.91
C GLN A 19 -8.77 22.96 -6.28
N SER A 20 -7.95 22.31 -5.44
CA SER A 20 -7.58 20.89 -5.61
C SER A 20 -8.80 19.97 -5.53
N LEU A 21 -9.70 20.22 -4.57
CA LEU A 21 -10.94 19.48 -4.43
C LEU A 21 -11.86 19.67 -5.64
N VAL A 22 -11.99 20.89 -6.15
CA VAL A 22 -12.76 21.17 -7.37
C VAL A 22 -12.20 20.39 -8.55
N GLN A 23 -10.88 20.38 -8.76
CA GLN A 23 -10.27 19.63 -9.86
C GLN A 23 -10.48 18.11 -9.74
N GLN A 24 -10.50 17.55 -8.53
CA GLN A 24 -10.75 16.13 -8.34
C GLN A 24 -12.24 15.76 -8.49
N ILE A 25 -13.14 16.57 -7.95
CA ILE A 25 -14.59 16.25 -7.91
C ILE A 25 -15.28 16.60 -9.22
N ILE A 26 -14.97 17.77 -9.80
CA ILE A 26 -15.63 18.30 -10.99
C ILE A 26 -14.87 17.86 -12.25
N GLY A 27 -13.54 17.88 -12.18
CA GLY A 27 -12.66 17.35 -13.22
C GLY A 27 -11.47 18.27 -13.53
N PRO A 28 -10.44 17.73 -14.21
CA PRO A 28 -9.19 18.45 -14.48
C PRO A 28 -9.36 19.65 -15.43
N GLY A 29 -10.49 19.74 -16.14
CA GLY A 29 -10.83 20.87 -17.01
C GLY A 29 -11.28 22.14 -16.24
N ALA A 30 -11.41 22.08 -14.91
CA ALA A 30 -11.68 23.25 -14.09
C ALA A 30 -10.49 24.21 -14.12
N LYS A 31 -10.74 25.44 -14.57
CA LYS A 31 -9.75 26.52 -14.63
C LYS A 31 -9.63 27.13 -13.24
N VAL A 32 -8.46 26.98 -12.65
CA VAL A 32 -8.10 27.56 -11.35
C VAL A 32 -7.46 28.92 -11.59
N TYR A 33 -7.88 29.93 -10.83
CA TYR A 33 -7.29 31.27 -10.88
C TYR A 33 -6.30 31.43 -9.72
N GLY A 34 -5.15 32.03 -10.01
CA GLY A 34 -4.17 32.39 -8.98
C GLY A 34 -4.53 33.70 -8.28
N MET A 35 -3.74 34.08 -7.28
CA MET A 35 -3.95 35.34 -6.56
C MET A 35 -3.82 36.55 -7.50
N GLY A 36 -4.88 37.34 -7.62
CA GLY A 36 -4.95 38.56 -8.42
C GLY A 36 -6.28 39.28 -8.25
N SER A 37 -6.38 40.50 -8.79
CA SER A 37 -7.62 41.31 -8.82
C SER A 37 -8.72 40.74 -9.73
N ASP A 38 -8.68 39.43 -10.00
CA ASP A 38 -9.55 38.75 -10.94
C ASP A 38 -10.88 38.41 -10.27
N GLY A 39 -11.74 39.43 -10.19
CA GLY A 39 -13.19 39.29 -10.36
C GLY A 39 -13.97 38.40 -9.39
N ALA A 40 -13.38 37.98 -8.26
CA ALA A 40 -14.03 37.13 -7.24
C ALA A 40 -14.45 35.76 -7.77
N ARG A 41 -13.53 35.00 -8.37
CA ARG A 41 -13.72 33.59 -8.72
C ARG A 41 -12.43 32.79 -8.52
N GLU A 42 -12.43 31.79 -7.65
CA GLU A 42 -11.25 30.94 -7.46
C GLU A 42 -11.14 29.85 -8.52
N ALA A 43 -12.27 29.35 -9.04
CA ALA A 43 -12.27 28.46 -10.18
C ALA A 43 -13.53 28.61 -11.04
N THR A 44 -13.41 28.25 -12.32
CA THR A 44 -14.55 28.12 -13.23
C THR A 44 -14.46 26.84 -14.04
N PHE A 45 -15.63 26.33 -14.42
CA PHE A 45 -15.71 25.18 -15.32
C PHE A 45 -16.88 25.39 -16.30
N HIS A 46 -16.74 24.88 -17.52
CA HIS A 46 -17.82 24.91 -18.50
C HIS A 46 -17.95 23.53 -19.11
N GLY A 47 -19.13 22.93 -18.94
CA GLY A 47 -19.41 21.57 -19.40
C GLY A 47 -20.22 20.77 -18.40
N LYS A 48 -20.23 19.46 -18.60
CA LYS A 48 -20.92 18.49 -17.76
C LYS A 48 -19.92 17.86 -16.79
N ALA A 49 -20.27 17.80 -15.52
CA ALA A 49 -19.43 17.21 -14.47
C ALA A 49 -20.15 16.07 -13.74
N PRO A 50 -19.41 15.10 -13.16
CA PRO A 50 -19.96 13.96 -12.42
C PRO A 50 -20.41 14.38 -11.00
N TYR A 51 -21.19 15.45 -10.91
CA TYR A 51 -21.67 16.05 -9.68
C TYR A 51 -23.16 16.41 -9.80
N PRO A 52 -23.99 16.18 -8.76
CA PRO A 52 -23.64 15.69 -7.42
C PRO A 52 -23.38 14.19 -7.34
N SER A 53 -23.78 13.41 -8.34
CA SER A 53 -23.46 11.98 -8.43
C SER A 53 -23.08 11.56 -9.85
N LYS A 54 -22.74 10.28 -10.05
CA LYS A 54 -22.45 9.76 -11.39
C LYS A 54 -23.70 9.64 -12.26
N GLU A 55 -24.86 9.44 -11.62
CA GLU A 55 -26.18 9.28 -12.23
C GLU A 55 -26.82 10.64 -12.50
N GLU A 56 -26.75 11.56 -11.53
CA GLU A 56 -27.21 12.94 -11.67
C GLU A 56 -26.03 13.87 -11.89
N GLN A 57 -25.85 14.29 -13.14
CA GLN A 57 -24.72 15.09 -13.59
C GLN A 57 -25.21 16.45 -14.07
N TRP A 58 -24.74 17.50 -13.41
CA TRP A 58 -25.05 18.86 -13.80
C TRP A 58 -24.19 19.32 -14.98
N GLY A 59 -24.76 20.19 -15.80
CA GLY A 59 -24.11 20.79 -16.96
C GLY A 59 -24.19 22.31 -16.96
N GLY A 60 -23.42 22.95 -17.83
CA GLY A 60 -23.46 24.40 -18.04
C GLY A 60 -22.21 25.11 -17.52
N SER A 61 -22.39 26.37 -17.11
CA SER A 61 -21.31 27.21 -16.59
C SER A 61 -21.26 27.15 -15.07
N TRP A 62 -20.07 26.89 -14.54
CA TRP A 62 -19.80 26.71 -13.12
C TRP A 62 -18.91 27.81 -12.59
N ILE A 63 -19.26 28.33 -11.41
CA ILE A 63 -18.44 29.26 -10.65
C ILE A 63 -18.23 28.69 -9.26
N PHE A 64 -16.96 28.62 -8.86
CA PHE A 64 -16.55 28.15 -7.54
C PHE A 64 -15.95 29.32 -6.77
N GLN A 65 -16.37 29.47 -5.52
CA GLN A 65 -15.81 30.46 -4.62
C GLN A 65 -15.34 29.82 -3.30
N ALA A 66 -14.19 30.23 -2.79
CA ALA A 66 -13.73 29.86 -1.44
C ALA A 66 -13.79 31.08 -0.51
N LYS A 67 -14.26 30.88 0.74
CA LYS A 67 -14.27 31.89 1.81
C LYS A 67 -13.78 31.28 3.11
N PHE A 68 -12.66 31.81 3.60
CA PHE A 68 -12.04 31.42 4.86
C PHE A 68 -12.36 32.42 5.97
N HIS A 69 -12.70 31.91 7.16
CA HIS A 69 -12.87 32.71 8.37
C HIS A 69 -12.01 32.15 9.49
N ASP A 70 -11.26 33.00 10.20
CA ASP A 70 -10.54 32.58 11.41
C ASP A 70 -11.53 32.37 12.56
N VAL A 71 -12.07 31.15 12.66
CA VAL A 71 -13.09 30.78 13.65
C VAL A 71 -12.54 30.87 15.07
N GLN A 72 -11.23 30.69 15.26
CA GLN A 72 -10.58 30.81 16.57
C GLN A 72 -10.59 32.28 17.05
N GLN A 73 -10.37 33.22 16.13
CA GLN A 73 -10.35 34.65 16.44
C GLN A 73 -11.76 35.24 16.63
N ILE A 74 -12.69 34.97 15.72
CA ILE A 74 -14.01 35.66 15.72
C ILE A 74 -15.12 34.83 16.39
N GLY A 75 -14.89 33.54 16.61
CA GLY A 75 -15.85 32.61 17.17
C GLY A 75 -16.87 32.07 16.14
N PRO A 76 -17.45 30.89 16.40
CA PRO A 76 -18.24 30.14 15.42
C PRO A 76 -19.54 30.83 15.02
N LYS A 77 -20.17 31.60 15.93
CA LYS A 77 -21.41 32.32 15.62
C LYS A 77 -21.16 33.45 14.63
N LYS A 78 -20.16 34.30 14.89
CA LYS A 78 -19.81 35.42 14.00
C LYS A 78 -19.31 34.91 12.64
N ALA A 79 -18.53 33.84 12.62
CA ALA A 79 -18.07 33.23 11.37
C ALA A 79 -19.24 32.76 10.49
N ARG A 80 -20.28 32.13 11.06
CA ARG A 80 -21.48 31.73 10.32
C ARG A 80 -22.29 32.92 9.81
N GLU A 81 -22.41 33.99 10.61
CA GLU A 81 -23.12 35.21 10.22
C GLU A 81 -22.38 35.94 9.08
N ALA A 82 -21.04 36.05 9.19
CA ALA A 82 -20.19 36.62 8.15
C ALA A 82 -20.29 35.81 6.84
N PHE A 83 -20.16 34.49 6.93
CA PHE A 83 -20.31 33.58 5.79
C PHE A 83 -21.67 33.74 5.09
N ALA A 84 -22.77 33.83 5.85
CA ALA A 84 -24.10 34.01 5.27
C ALA A 84 -24.29 35.38 4.60
N ALA A 85 -23.63 36.42 5.09
CA ALA A 85 -23.61 37.73 4.44
C ALA A 85 -22.81 37.69 3.14
N GLU A 86 -21.63 37.06 3.17
CA GLU A 86 -20.78 36.87 1.99
C GLU A 86 -21.45 36.03 0.91
N LEU A 87 -22.15 34.94 1.27
CA LEU A 87 -22.91 34.14 0.32
C LEU A 87 -23.94 34.99 -0.45
N LYS A 88 -24.67 35.87 0.24
CA LYS A 88 -25.64 36.77 -0.39
C LYS A 88 -24.95 37.80 -1.29
N ASP A 89 -23.84 38.35 -0.82
CA ASP A 89 -23.06 39.33 -1.58
C ASP A 89 -22.52 38.71 -2.87
N GLU A 90 -21.93 37.51 -2.81
CA GLU A 90 -21.42 36.81 -4.00
C GLU A 90 -22.55 36.41 -4.97
N LEU A 91 -23.67 35.88 -4.47
CA LEU A 91 -24.83 35.58 -5.32
C LEU A 91 -25.34 36.84 -6.02
N SER A 92 -25.47 37.97 -5.29
CA SER A 92 -25.91 39.24 -5.86
C SER A 92 -24.93 39.81 -6.90
N LYS A 93 -23.62 39.65 -6.68
CA LYS A 93 -22.59 40.04 -7.66
C LYS A 93 -22.73 39.25 -8.96
N ILE A 94 -22.99 37.94 -8.86
CA ILE A 94 -23.15 37.06 -10.02
C ILE A 94 -24.44 37.39 -10.77
N THR A 95 -25.57 37.55 -10.08
CA THR A 95 -26.90 37.70 -10.70
C THR A 95 -27.22 39.13 -11.12
N GLU A 96 -26.83 40.13 -10.32
CA GLU A 96 -27.27 41.52 -10.50
C GLU A 96 -26.17 42.41 -11.07
N LYS A 97 -24.99 42.39 -10.45
CA LYS A 97 -23.89 43.32 -10.75
C LYS A 97 -23.19 42.99 -12.06
N TYR A 98 -22.67 41.77 -12.16
CA TYR A 98 -21.85 41.35 -13.30
C TYR A 98 -22.61 40.49 -14.30
N ARG A 99 -23.77 39.93 -13.90
CA ARG A 99 -24.65 39.10 -14.74
C ARG A 99 -23.88 38.00 -15.46
N HIS A 100 -23.01 37.32 -14.73
CA HIS A 100 -22.19 36.26 -15.29
C HIS A 100 -23.07 35.05 -15.65
N PRO A 101 -22.84 34.40 -16.79
CA PRO A 101 -23.51 33.15 -17.10
C PRO A 101 -23.08 32.09 -16.06
N CYS A 102 -24.00 31.72 -15.19
CA CYS A 102 -23.76 30.80 -14.08
C CYS A 102 -24.97 29.88 -13.92
N ASP A 103 -24.82 28.63 -14.34
CA ASP A 103 -25.81 27.58 -14.12
C ASP A 103 -25.62 26.94 -12.74
N ASN A 104 -24.36 26.76 -12.33
CA ASN A 104 -23.97 26.05 -11.12
C ASN A 104 -23.03 26.90 -10.27
N PHE A 105 -23.39 27.17 -9.02
CA PHE A 105 -22.56 27.92 -8.08
C PHE A 105 -22.23 27.08 -6.86
N ILE A 106 -20.96 26.99 -6.50
CA ILE A 106 -20.52 26.30 -5.29
C ILE A 106 -19.66 27.24 -4.44
N LEU A 107 -20.10 27.47 -3.20
CA LEU A 107 -19.34 28.24 -2.21
C LEU A 107 -18.75 27.30 -1.15
N MET A 108 -17.44 27.40 -0.90
CA MET A 108 -16.68 26.52 -0.01
C MET A 108 -16.20 27.30 1.21
N THR A 109 -16.31 26.72 2.41
CA THR A 109 -15.89 27.40 3.65
C THR A 109 -15.38 26.44 4.72
N ASN A 110 -14.41 26.89 5.52
CA ASN A 110 -13.91 26.17 6.70
C ASN A 110 -14.89 26.26 7.88
N VAL A 111 -15.95 27.04 7.77
CA VAL A 111 -16.93 27.22 8.85
C VAL A 111 -17.84 26.00 8.96
N SER A 112 -17.99 25.47 10.17
CA SER A 112 -18.95 24.40 10.46
C SER A 112 -20.38 24.94 10.46
N LEU A 113 -21.15 24.53 9.45
CA LEU A 113 -22.56 24.87 9.27
C LEU A 113 -23.43 23.94 10.14
N THR A 114 -24.21 24.53 11.06
CA THR A 114 -25.01 23.76 12.02
C THR A 114 -26.07 22.91 11.30
N PRO A 115 -26.16 21.60 11.59
CA PRO A 115 -27.12 20.69 10.96
C PRO A 115 -28.46 20.59 11.71
N VAL A 116 -28.76 21.54 12.60
CA VAL A 116 -29.99 21.48 13.43
C VAL A 116 -31.20 21.63 12.53
N PHE A 117 -32.07 20.62 12.48
CA PHE A 117 -33.27 20.65 11.66
C PHE A 117 -34.12 21.91 11.92
N GLN A 118 -34.51 22.60 10.84
CA GLN A 118 -35.25 23.85 10.73
C GLN A 118 -34.60 25.12 11.33
N ARG A 119 -33.45 25.00 12.01
CA ARG A 119 -32.74 26.14 12.65
C ARG A 119 -31.27 26.25 12.27
N GLY A 120 -30.76 25.23 11.62
CA GLY A 120 -29.38 25.09 11.20
C GLY A 120 -29.06 26.07 10.10
N MET A 121 -27.80 26.46 10.01
CA MET A 121 -27.36 27.35 8.94
C MET A 121 -27.57 26.75 7.56
N LYS A 122 -27.52 25.41 7.43
CA LYS A 122 -27.81 24.71 6.17
C LYS A 122 -29.25 24.93 5.73
N ASP A 123 -30.21 24.61 6.60
CA ASP A 123 -31.63 24.81 6.30
C ASP A 123 -31.95 26.27 6.01
N ARG A 124 -31.26 27.21 6.68
CA ARG A 124 -31.39 28.63 6.39
C ARG A 124 -30.89 28.99 4.99
N ILE A 125 -29.76 28.42 4.57
CA ILE A 125 -29.22 28.64 3.23
C ILE A 125 -30.22 28.10 2.19
N ASP A 126 -30.68 26.86 2.37
CA ASP A 126 -31.53 26.15 1.41
C ASP A 126 -32.94 26.75 1.33
N ASN A 127 -33.53 27.19 2.44
CA ASN A 127 -34.90 27.67 2.48
C ASN A 127 -35.05 29.21 2.44
N GLU A 128 -34.04 29.98 2.87
CA GLU A 128 -34.16 31.46 2.93
C GLU A 128 -33.24 32.21 1.95
N ILE A 129 -32.08 31.66 1.60
CA ILE A 129 -31.08 32.36 0.78
C ILE A 129 -31.18 31.92 -0.68
N ILE A 130 -31.01 30.62 -0.96
CA ILE A 130 -31.02 30.05 -2.31
C ILE A 130 -32.29 30.43 -3.10
N PRO A 131 -33.52 30.36 -2.53
CA PRO A 131 -34.74 30.64 -3.29
C PRO A 131 -34.85 32.09 -3.80
N LYS A 132 -34.03 33.02 -3.28
CA LYS A 132 -33.99 34.42 -3.74
C LYS A 132 -33.23 34.61 -5.04
N TYR A 133 -32.51 33.59 -5.50
CA TYR A 133 -31.65 33.66 -6.69
C TYR A 133 -32.03 32.59 -7.73
N PRO A 134 -33.28 32.58 -8.25
CA PRO A 134 -33.76 31.54 -9.16
C PRO A 134 -33.07 31.53 -10.54
N THR A 135 -32.27 32.56 -10.84
CA THR A 135 -31.49 32.66 -12.08
C THR A 135 -30.38 31.61 -12.17
N ILE A 136 -29.87 31.13 -11.03
CA ILE A 136 -28.86 30.08 -10.96
C ILE A 136 -29.59 28.77 -10.70
N LYS A 137 -29.40 27.77 -11.56
CA LYS A 137 -30.13 26.48 -11.48
C LYS A 137 -29.77 25.70 -10.24
N HIS A 138 -28.47 25.67 -9.91
CA HIS A 138 -27.96 24.88 -8.81
C HIS A 138 -27.01 25.72 -7.95
N ILE A 139 -27.31 25.84 -6.66
CA ILE A 139 -26.46 26.52 -5.68
C ILE A 139 -26.17 25.52 -4.57
N HIS A 140 -24.90 25.17 -4.37
CA HIS A 140 -24.47 24.31 -3.27
C HIS A 140 -23.44 25.01 -2.38
N VAL A 141 -23.39 24.59 -1.12
CA VAL A 141 -22.40 25.06 -0.15
C VAL A 141 -21.64 23.87 0.44
N TRP A 142 -20.32 23.91 0.35
CA TRP A 142 -19.44 22.94 0.99
C TRP A 142 -18.91 23.53 2.30
N GLY A 143 -19.54 23.17 3.41
CA GLY A 143 -19.06 23.56 4.74
C GLY A 143 -17.90 22.69 5.21
N ALA A 144 -17.40 22.97 6.42
CA ALA A 144 -16.27 22.26 7.00
C ALA A 144 -16.43 20.72 7.00
N GLU A 145 -17.64 20.24 7.29
CA GLU A 145 -17.94 18.81 7.35
C GLU A 145 -17.90 18.15 5.96
N GLU A 146 -18.43 18.83 4.92
CA GLU A 146 -18.35 18.35 3.54
C GLU A 146 -16.90 18.29 3.07
N ILE A 147 -16.13 19.34 3.33
CA ILE A 147 -14.70 19.39 3.01
C ILE A 147 -13.96 18.25 3.72
N CYS A 148 -14.23 18.01 5.01
CA CYS A 148 -13.61 16.89 5.72
C CYS A 148 -13.94 15.54 5.09
N ARG A 149 -15.19 15.31 4.67
CA ARG A 149 -15.58 14.07 3.98
C ARG A 149 -14.91 13.93 2.62
N PHE A 150 -14.74 15.03 1.88
CA PHE A 150 -13.98 14.98 0.63
C PHE A 150 -12.51 14.64 0.87
N LEU A 151 -11.90 15.17 1.93
CA LEU A 151 -10.52 14.84 2.30
C LEU A 151 -10.35 13.39 2.77
N ASP A 152 -11.39 12.80 3.37
CA ASP A 152 -11.43 11.36 3.64
C ASP A 152 -11.46 10.54 2.34
N GLY A 153 -12.23 10.98 1.33
CA GLY A 153 -12.31 10.34 0.02
C GLY A 153 -11.06 10.55 -0.85
N TYR A 154 -10.32 11.64 -0.63
CA TYR A 154 -9.14 12.03 -1.41
C TYR A 154 -7.91 12.23 -0.50
N PRO A 155 -7.38 11.15 0.11
CA PRO A 155 -6.31 11.26 1.09
C PRO A 155 -5.03 11.90 0.52
N MET A 156 -4.75 11.75 -0.77
CA MET A 156 -3.57 12.36 -1.42
C MET A 156 -3.61 13.90 -1.38
N ILE A 157 -4.79 14.52 -1.50
CA ILE A 157 -4.93 15.98 -1.34
C ILE A 157 -4.60 16.35 0.10
N ARG A 158 -5.23 15.66 1.05
CA ARG A 158 -5.02 15.91 2.48
C ARG A 158 -3.56 15.78 2.89
N GLN A 159 -2.87 14.74 2.39
CA GLN A 159 -1.47 14.45 2.69
C GLN A 159 -0.48 15.50 2.14
N THR A 160 -0.92 16.39 1.23
CA THR A 160 -0.11 17.52 0.75
C THR A 160 0.07 18.59 1.84
N TYR A 161 -0.82 18.63 2.84
CA TYR A 161 -0.79 19.62 3.91
C TYR A 161 -0.36 18.96 5.22
N ALA A 162 0.84 19.31 5.70
CA ALA A 162 1.43 18.69 6.89
C ALA A 162 0.51 18.74 8.13
N HIS A 163 -0.22 19.85 8.31
CA HIS A 163 -1.16 20.04 9.43
C HIS A 163 -2.40 19.16 9.37
N LEU A 164 -2.69 18.53 8.22
CA LEU A 164 -3.82 17.64 8.03
C LEU A 164 -3.44 16.15 8.04
N LEU A 165 -2.14 15.84 8.19
CA LEU A 165 -1.67 14.46 8.34
C LEU A 165 -2.23 13.83 9.62
N VAL A 166 -2.58 12.55 9.53
CA VAL A 166 -3.03 11.75 10.68
C VAL A 166 -2.09 10.56 10.87
N SER A 167 -2.08 9.99 12.07
CA SER A 167 -1.27 8.81 12.39
C SER A 167 -1.49 7.63 11.44
N GLY A 168 -2.73 7.46 10.96
CA GLY A 168 -3.07 6.46 9.95
C GLY A 168 -2.29 6.59 8.65
N ASP A 169 -1.89 7.80 8.23
CA ASP A 169 -1.07 7.99 7.03
C ASP A 169 0.34 7.43 7.21
N ILE A 170 0.92 7.66 8.39
CA ILE A 170 2.26 7.18 8.73
C ILE A 170 2.24 5.66 8.83
N ILE A 171 1.24 5.08 9.51
CA ILE A 171 1.08 3.62 9.62
C ILE A 171 0.92 3.01 8.22
N ALA A 172 0.05 3.54 7.38
CA ALA A 172 -0.13 3.05 6.02
C ALA A 172 1.16 3.16 5.19
N SER A 173 1.97 4.19 5.41
CA SER A 173 3.27 4.32 4.75
C SER A 173 4.30 3.33 5.26
N LEU A 174 4.35 3.06 6.56
CA LEU A 174 5.26 2.07 7.16
C LEU A 174 4.90 0.64 6.72
N LEU A 175 3.62 0.30 6.67
CA LEU A 175 3.17 -1.01 6.17
C LEU A 175 3.62 -1.25 4.73
N ARG A 176 3.52 -0.23 3.86
CA ARG A 176 4.04 -0.31 2.47
C ARG A 176 5.55 -0.49 2.40
N LEU A 177 6.31 0.02 3.37
CA LEU A 177 7.77 -0.19 3.42
C LEU A 177 8.10 -1.63 3.82
N ILE A 178 7.38 -2.19 4.79
CA ILE A 178 7.55 -3.59 5.21
C ILE A 178 7.25 -4.56 4.06
N GLU A 179 6.13 -4.35 3.34
CA GLU A 179 5.78 -5.17 2.16
C GLU A 179 6.86 -5.11 1.07
N ARG A 180 7.53 -3.97 0.93
CA ARG A 180 8.60 -3.79 -0.06
C ARG A 180 9.90 -4.48 0.36
N GLU A 181 10.27 -4.44 1.64
CA GLU A 181 11.48 -5.11 2.15
C GLU A 181 11.39 -6.65 2.03
N GLU A 182 10.21 -7.24 2.22
CA GLU A 182 10.03 -8.69 2.01
C GLU A 182 10.27 -9.11 0.55
N THR A 183 9.91 -8.26 -0.41
CA THR A 183 10.06 -8.56 -1.85
C THR A 183 11.53 -8.43 -2.30
N GLU A 184 12.26 -7.41 -1.83
CA GLU A 184 13.67 -7.19 -2.20
C GLU A 184 14.62 -8.23 -1.55
N LEU A 185 14.27 -8.78 -0.38
CA LEU A 185 15.08 -9.81 0.29
C LEU A 185 15.03 -11.17 -0.43
N ASP A 186 13.86 -11.61 -0.90
CA ASP A 186 13.70 -12.88 -1.62
C ASP A 186 14.53 -12.89 -2.91
N GLU A 187 14.49 -11.80 -3.68
CA GLU A 187 15.30 -11.64 -4.88
C GLU A 187 16.81 -11.64 -4.58
N LEU A 188 17.24 -10.95 -3.52
CA LEU A 188 18.64 -10.90 -3.12
C LEU A 188 19.18 -12.27 -2.69
N VAL A 189 18.40 -13.02 -1.89
CA VAL A 189 18.75 -14.37 -1.47
C VAL A 189 18.85 -15.30 -2.67
N LYS A 190 17.88 -15.23 -3.61
CA LYS A 190 17.93 -16.02 -4.86
C LYS A 190 19.16 -15.69 -5.70
N LEU A 191 19.49 -14.42 -5.87
CA LEU A 191 20.67 -13.99 -6.63
C LEU A 191 21.98 -14.48 -5.97
N TYR A 192 22.07 -14.37 -4.64
CA TYR A 192 23.21 -14.90 -3.89
C TYR A 192 23.32 -16.43 -4.02
N CYS A 193 22.21 -17.15 -3.84
CA CYS A 193 22.14 -18.60 -4.01
C CYS A 193 22.53 -19.03 -5.43
N GLN A 194 22.13 -18.29 -6.46
CA GLN A 194 22.51 -18.55 -7.85
C GLN A 194 24.03 -18.40 -8.05
N GLY A 195 24.61 -17.32 -7.54
CA GLY A 195 26.06 -17.11 -7.58
C GLY A 195 26.82 -18.25 -6.91
N CYS A 196 26.43 -18.63 -5.70
CA CYS A 196 27.04 -19.75 -4.99
C CYS A 196 26.81 -21.11 -5.67
N TYR A 197 25.64 -21.32 -6.27
CA TYR A 197 25.32 -22.54 -7.00
C TYR A 197 26.28 -22.75 -8.17
N ASP A 198 26.45 -21.70 -9.00
CA ASP A 198 27.32 -21.78 -10.18
C ASP A 198 28.81 -21.88 -9.82
N HIS A 199 29.28 -21.27 -8.72
CA HIS A 199 30.70 -21.27 -8.36
C HIS A 199 31.13 -22.52 -7.56
N GLU A 200 30.26 -23.03 -6.68
CA GLU A 200 30.60 -24.12 -5.74
C GLU A 200 30.08 -25.50 -6.20
N GLN A 201 29.80 -25.67 -7.50
CA GLN A 201 29.31 -26.95 -8.07
C GLN A 201 30.39 -28.04 -8.20
N TYR A 202 31.66 -27.69 -8.01
CA TYR A 202 32.80 -28.60 -8.17
C TYR A 202 33.31 -29.10 -6.81
N ALA A 203 33.73 -30.36 -6.76
CA ALA A 203 34.33 -30.93 -5.55
C ALA A 203 35.68 -30.27 -5.28
N ALA A 204 35.91 -29.85 -4.03
CA ALA A 204 37.21 -29.36 -3.57
C ALA A 204 38.15 -30.55 -3.32
N LEU A 205 38.69 -31.12 -4.40
CA LEU A 205 39.76 -32.11 -4.34
C LEU A 205 41.08 -31.32 -4.28
N ASP A 206 41.76 -31.35 -3.13
CA ASP A 206 43.12 -30.83 -3.03
C ASP A 206 44.04 -31.80 -3.77
N ASP A 207 44.43 -31.40 -4.97
CA ASP A 207 45.31 -32.17 -5.81
C ASP A 207 46.71 -32.22 -5.20
N ALA A 208 47.11 -33.40 -4.76
CA ALA A 208 48.49 -33.70 -4.40
C ALA A 208 49.35 -33.81 -5.68
N GLY A 209 49.40 -32.70 -6.44
CA GLY A 209 50.25 -32.47 -7.60
C GLY A 209 50.08 -33.46 -8.74
N ASP A 210 49.18 -33.18 -9.68
CA ASP A 210 49.56 -33.25 -11.09
C ASP A 210 48.72 -32.28 -11.94
N VAL A 211 49.34 -31.74 -12.97
CA VAL A 211 48.76 -30.67 -13.79
C VAL A 211 47.94 -31.31 -14.91
N GLU A 212 46.60 -31.42 -14.72
CA GLU A 212 45.55 -31.42 -15.76
C GLU A 212 44.15 -31.62 -15.11
N ASP A 213 43.62 -30.61 -14.42
CA ASP A 213 42.38 -30.75 -13.62
C ASP A 213 41.08 -30.45 -14.41
N GLU A 214 40.46 -31.48 -14.99
CA GLU A 214 39.01 -31.45 -15.23
C GLU A 214 38.30 -31.36 -13.87
N ARG A 215 37.76 -30.17 -13.54
CA ARG A 215 36.99 -30.00 -12.30
C ARG A 215 35.82 -30.98 -12.24
N VAL A 216 35.83 -31.88 -11.26
CA VAL A 216 34.78 -32.88 -11.11
C VAL A 216 33.56 -32.24 -10.44
N ALA A 217 32.42 -32.24 -11.13
CA ALA A 217 31.15 -31.81 -10.55
C ALA A 217 30.79 -32.69 -9.34
N LEU A 218 30.35 -32.07 -8.24
CA LEU A 218 29.96 -32.76 -7.00
C LEU A 218 28.99 -33.91 -7.25
N GLN A 219 28.04 -33.70 -8.15
CA GLN A 219 27.00 -34.66 -8.55
C GLN A 219 27.59 -35.98 -9.07
N ARG A 220 28.80 -35.96 -9.65
CA ARG A 220 29.46 -37.15 -10.19
C ARG A 220 30.21 -37.95 -9.13
N VAL A 221 30.46 -37.35 -7.97
CA VAL A 221 31.22 -37.95 -6.85
C VAL A 221 30.28 -38.39 -5.73
N PHE A 222 29.10 -37.78 -5.63
CA PHE A 222 28.13 -38.12 -4.63
C PHE A 222 27.35 -39.39 -5.00
N ILE A 223 27.37 -40.39 -4.12
CA ILE A 223 26.60 -41.62 -4.25
C ILE A 223 25.67 -41.67 -3.05
N ASP A 224 24.37 -41.56 -3.31
CA ASP A 224 23.36 -41.76 -2.26
C ASP A 224 23.32 -43.24 -1.87
N LEU A 225 23.27 -43.49 -0.57
CA LEU A 225 23.30 -44.84 -0.02
C LEU A 225 21.93 -45.23 0.49
N ASP A 226 21.55 -46.48 0.24
CA ASP A 226 20.33 -47.03 0.83
C ASP A 226 20.50 -47.13 2.35
N VAL A 227 19.56 -46.56 3.08
CA VAL A 227 19.52 -46.59 4.55
C VAL A 227 18.33 -47.43 4.98
N LYS A 228 18.61 -48.40 5.86
CA LYS A 228 17.57 -49.12 6.60
C LYS A 228 17.64 -48.69 8.06
N PRO A 229 16.66 -47.94 8.57
CA PRO A 229 16.65 -47.58 9.98
C PRO A 229 16.63 -48.86 10.83
N PRO A 230 17.34 -48.88 11.97
CA PRO A 230 17.37 -50.04 12.84
C PRO A 230 15.95 -50.32 13.36
N THR A 231 15.55 -51.59 13.37
CA THR A 231 14.26 -51.99 13.93
C THR A 231 14.23 -51.68 15.42
N LEU A 232 13.42 -50.68 15.81
CA LEU A 232 13.26 -50.26 17.19
C LEU A 232 12.57 -51.36 18.00
N SER A 233 13.17 -51.79 19.11
CA SER A 233 12.50 -52.68 20.05
C SER A 233 11.30 -51.97 20.69
N LYS A 234 10.23 -52.70 21.04
CA LYS A 234 9.01 -52.13 21.66
C LYS A 234 9.28 -51.25 22.88
N TYR A 235 10.38 -51.47 23.59
CA TYR A 235 10.78 -50.68 24.76
C TYR A 235 11.45 -49.35 24.39
N LEU A 236 12.14 -49.27 23.25
CA LEU A 236 12.81 -48.05 22.77
C LEU A 236 11.84 -47.08 22.08
N GLN A 237 10.69 -47.55 21.61
CA GLN A 237 9.66 -46.73 20.95
C GLN A 237 9.12 -45.58 21.82
N VAL A 238 9.28 -45.63 23.15
CA VAL A 238 8.82 -44.56 24.07
C VAL A 238 9.86 -43.43 24.22
N LEU A 239 11.13 -43.70 23.94
CA LEU A 239 12.26 -42.79 24.20
C LEU A 239 12.82 -42.10 22.96
N VAL A 240 12.36 -42.49 21.75
CA VAL A 240 12.84 -41.91 20.49
C VAL A 240 11.93 -40.78 20.00
N PRO A 241 12.49 -39.74 19.34
CA PRO A 241 11.71 -38.68 18.72
C PRO A 241 10.67 -39.21 17.71
N GLU A 242 9.56 -38.49 17.56
CA GLU A 242 8.43 -38.93 16.73
C GLU A 242 8.81 -39.12 15.25
N TRP A 243 9.67 -38.24 14.71
CA TRP A 243 10.18 -38.36 13.33
C TRP A 243 10.93 -39.68 13.11
N MET A 244 11.62 -40.22 14.13
CA MET A 244 12.38 -41.46 14.03
C MET A 244 11.46 -42.69 14.01
N LYS A 245 10.28 -42.60 14.64
CA LYS A 245 9.26 -43.65 14.56
C LYS A 245 8.63 -43.67 13.17
N GLN A 246 8.27 -42.49 12.66
CA GLN A 246 7.74 -42.33 11.30
C GLN A 246 8.76 -42.81 10.26
N ALA A 247 10.02 -42.40 10.39
CA ALA A 247 11.12 -42.84 9.55
C ALA A 247 11.31 -44.37 9.52
N ALA A 248 11.02 -45.07 10.62
CA ALA A 248 11.17 -46.52 10.72
C ALA A 248 9.97 -47.31 10.16
N GLU A 249 8.84 -46.64 9.95
CA GLU A 249 7.61 -47.20 9.39
C GLU A 249 7.36 -46.78 7.92
N ASP A 250 8.12 -45.79 7.44
CA ASP A 250 8.04 -45.26 6.07
C ASP A 250 8.87 -46.10 5.09
N ASP A 251 8.22 -47.09 4.46
CA ASP A 251 8.83 -47.96 3.43
C ASP A 251 9.23 -47.20 2.15
N GLU A 252 8.80 -45.94 1.95
CA GLU A 252 9.20 -45.12 0.80
C GLU A 252 10.55 -44.40 1.03
N ARG A 253 10.95 -44.18 2.30
CA ARG A 253 12.24 -43.57 2.66
C ARG A 253 13.34 -44.60 2.69
N THR A 254 14.03 -44.70 1.57
CA THR A 254 15.03 -45.76 1.36
C THR A 254 16.47 -45.25 1.31
N SER A 255 16.70 -43.94 1.27
CA SER A 255 18.04 -43.37 1.05
C SER A 255 18.51 -42.40 2.13
N ALA A 256 19.83 -42.24 2.28
CA ALA A 256 20.44 -41.34 3.24
C ALA A 256 20.02 -39.88 3.00
N LEU A 257 20.00 -39.43 1.74
CA LEU A 257 19.57 -38.06 1.40
C LEU A 257 18.13 -37.76 1.79
N SER A 258 17.22 -38.75 1.71
CA SER A 258 15.81 -38.55 2.09
C SER A 258 15.65 -38.10 3.55
N TYR A 259 16.53 -38.55 4.44
CA TYR A 259 16.57 -38.10 5.83
C TYR A 259 17.32 -36.78 6.03
N LEU A 260 18.33 -36.49 5.20
CA LEU A 260 19.09 -35.25 5.29
C LEU A 260 18.30 -34.03 4.80
N LEU A 261 17.34 -34.24 3.90
CA LEU A 261 16.53 -33.18 3.28
C LEU A 261 15.13 -33.03 3.92
N ASP A 262 14.81 -33.83 4.92
CA ASP A 262 13.53 -33.74 5.61
C ASP A 262 13.53 -32.60 6.64
N ASP A 263 12.83 -31.52 6.32
CA ASP A 263 12.68 -30.33 7.15
C ASP A 263 11.98 -30.60 8.51
N SER A 264 11.34 -31.77 8.69
CA SER A 264 10.72 -32.19 9.97
C SER A 264 11.74 -32.74 10.98
N ILE A 265 12.93 -33.15 10.54
CA ILE A 265 13.99 -33.68 11.40
C ILE A 265 14.79 -32.50 11.98
N GLN A 266 14.49 -32.14 13.22
CA GLN A 266 15.19 -31.06 13.91
C GLN A 266 16.51 -31.53 14.52
N GLY A 267 17.61 -30.82 14.24
CA GLY A 267 18.88 -30.98 14.95
C GLY A 267 19.69 -32.21 14.55
N LEU A 268 19.93 -32.38 13.25
CA LEU A 268 20.80 -33.43 12.73
C LEU A 268 22.27 -33.15 13.03
N VAL A 269 23.00 -34.16 13.51
CA VAL A 269 24.45 -34.10 13.74
C VAL A 269 25.15 -35.11 12.84
N LEU A 270 26.03 -34.61 11.95
CA LEU A 270 26.91 -35.44 11.14
C LEU A 270 28.22 -35.70 11.87
N THR A 271 28.54 -36.98 12.10
CA THR A 271 29.80 -37.39 12.74
C THR A 271 30.71 -38.10 11.73
N GLY A 272 32.03 -37.90 11.87
CA GLY A 272 33.04 -38.51 11.00
C GLY A 272 34.45 -38.02 11.34
N GLY A 273 35.46 -38.85 11.12
CA GLY A 273 36.87 -38.54 11.30
C GLY A 273 37.45 -37.60 10.22
N PRO A 274 38.69 -37.13 10.37
CA PRO A 274 39.38 -36.34 9.34
C PRO A 274 39.46 -37.12 8.02
N GLY A 275 39.06 -36.50 6.90
CA GLY A 275 39.08 -37.14 5.58
C GLY A 275 37.78 -37.87 5.18
N ASP A 276 36.82 -38.05 6.09
CA ASP A 276 35.57 -38.80 5.82
C ASP A 276 34.54 -38.05 4.95
N GLY A 277 34.94 -36.99 4.23
CA GLY A 277 34.07 -36.31 3.26
C GLY A 277 32.96 -35.41 3.86
N LYS A 278 32.99 -35.08 5.15
CA LYS A 278 31.98 -34.21 5.81
C LYS A 278 31.77 -32.88 5.08
N SER A 279 32.86 -32.22 4.68
CA SER A 279 32.80 -30.95 3.94
C SER A 279 32.15 -31.12 2.57
N THR A 280 32.47 -32.22 1.87
CA THR A 280 31.89 -32.55 0.56
C THR A 280 30.40 -32.82 0.66
N LEU A 281 29.96 -33.56 1.69
CA LEU A 281 28.53 -33.77 1.96
C LEU A 281 27.81 -32.46 2.30
N GLY A 282 28.39 -31.62 3.16
CA GLY A 282 27.84 -30.31 3.49
C GLY A 282 27.71 -29.40 2.26
N GLN A 283 28.73 -29.40 1.39
CA GLN A 283 28.71 -28.68 0.12
C GLN A 283 27.58 -29.19 -0.78
N TYR A 284 27.41 -30.51 -0.91
CA TYR A 284 26.35 -31.10 -1.73
C TYR A 284 24.94 -30.76 -1.22
N LEU A 285 24.70 -30.86 0.10
CA LEU A 285 23.43 -30.45 0.70
C LEU A 285 23.13 -28.96 0.47
N ALA A 286 24.14 -28.10 0.63
CA ALA A 286 24.00 -26.67 0.34
C ALA A 286 23.63 -26.42 -1.14
N GLN A 287 24.18 -27.18 -2.08
CA GLN A 287 23.82 -27.10 -3.49
C GLN A 287 22.35 -27.48 -3.74
N ILE A 288 21.84 -28.52 -3.07
CA ILE A 288 20.43 -28.92 -3.17
C ILE A 288 19.49 -27.82 -2.68
N HIS A 289 19.76 -27.25 -1.50
CA HIS A 289 18.93 -26.16 -0.96
C HIS A 289 18.99 -24.90 -1.83
N ARG A 290 20.17 -24.53 -2.35
CA ARG A 290 20.31 -23.39 -3.27
C ARG A 290 19.53 -23.62 -4.56
N ALA A 291 19.64 -24.82 -5.14
CA ALA A 291 18.87 -25.20 -6.33
C ALA A 291 17.36 -25.12 -6.09
N ARG A 292 16.88 -25.48 -4.88
CA ARG A 292 15.47 -25.36 -4.48
C ARG A 292 15.02 -23.91 -4.49
N LEU A 293 15.80 -23.03 -3.85
CA LEU A 293 15.49 -21.60 -3.76
C LEU A 293 15.46 -20.90 -5.12
N ILE A 294 16.29 -21.35 -6.07
CA ILE A 294 16.39 -20.76 -7.42
C ILE A 294 15.62 -21.55 -8.51
N GLY A 295 14.90 -22.62 -8.15
CA GLY A 295 14.11 -23.43 -9.08
C GLY A 295 14.91 -24.27 -10.09
N ARG A 296 16.16 -24.64 -9.77
CA ARG A 296 17.09 -25.37 -10.65
C ARG A 296 17.40 -26.80 -10.20
N VAL A 297 16.58 -27.39 -9.33
CA VAL A 297 16.87 -28.72 -8.75
C VAL A 297 16.91 -29.85 -9.80
N ASN A 298 16.21 -29.69 -10.94
CA ASN A 298 16.28 -30.59 -12.10
C ASN A 298 17.70 -30.73 -12.69
N GLU A 299 18.61 -29.82 -12.36
CA GLU A 299 19.99 -29.83 -12.85
C GLU A 299 20.95 -30.61 -11.94
N LEU A 300 20.49 -31.09 -10.78
CA LEU A 300 21.32 -31.76 -9.77
C LEU A 300 21.36 -33.29 -9.88
N ASP A 301 20.23 -33.94 -10.14
CA ASP A 301 20.16 -35.41 -10.23
C ASP A 301 18.99 -35.88 -11.12
N LYS A 302 19.20 -36.97 -11.85
CA LYS A 302 18.18 -37.66 -12.65
C LYS A 302 17.09 -38.30 -11.80
N ASN A 303 17.35 -38.55 -10.51
CA ASN A 303 16.39 -39.10 -9.56
C ASN A 303 15.53 -38.04 -8.82
N TYR A 304 15.50 -36.80 -9.34
CA TYR A 304 14.83 -35.63 -8.74
C TYR A 304 13.41 -35.87 -8.18
N GLY A 305 12.58 -36.65 -8.89
CA GLY A 305 11.19 -36.91 -8.49
C GLY A 305 11.02 -37.74 -7.21
N VAL A 306 12.09 -38.35 -6.69
CA VAL A 306 12.10 -39.01 -5.37
C VAL A 306 12.32 -37.99 -4.26
N PHE A 307 13.11 -36.95 -4.52
CA PHE A 307 13.46 -35.93 -3.52
C PHE A 307 12.34 -34.92 -3.28
N GLU A 308 11.58 -34.52 -4.31
CA GLU A 308 10.41 -33.64 -4.12
C GLU A 308 9.33 -34.21 -3.18
N LYS A 309 9.26 -35.54 -3.01
CA LYS A 309 8.24 -36.17 -2.16
C LYS A 309 8.48 -36.01 -0.66
N PHE A 310 9.75 -35.84 -0.26
CA PHE A 310 10.17 -35.71 1.13
C PHE A 310 10.45 -34.26 1.52
N ILE A 311 10.12 -33.34 0.60
CA ILE A 311 10.30 -31.90 0.69
C ILE A 311 8.89 -31.30 0.64
N PRO A 312 8.40 -30.63 1.70
CA PRO A 312 7.05 -30.06 1.71
C PRO A 312 6.87 -28.94 0.68
#